data_AF-A0AAD6SCE2-F1
#
_entry.id   AF-A0AAD6SCE2-F1
#
_cell.length_a   1.000
_cell.length_b   1.000
_cell.length_c   1.000
_cell.angle_alpha   90.00
_cell.angle_beta   90.00
_cell.angle_gamma   90.00
#
_symmetry.space_group_name_H-M   'P 1'
#
loop_
_entity.id
_entity.type
_entity.pdbx_description
1 polymer ?
#
loop_
_entity_poly.entity_id
_entity_poly.type
_entity_poly.pdbx_seq_one_letter_code
_entity_poly.pdbx_strand_id
1 'polypeptide(L)'
;MRFATLTSFLFAGVSLVAAEDFRQLFAIPSGETIAAFTTNFVSTCSTWFPAESGDSLHLLEARVTPGDFQGKNVDTEALLVCTWVGPSAGDPVQDFTVAVAEAVGATPISE
;
A
#
# COMPACT_ATOMS: atom_id res chain seq x y z
N MET A 1 -31.34 -55.69 -5.04
CA MET A 1 -30.35 -55.07 -4.14
C MET A 1 -30.08 -53.66 -4.64
N ARG A 2 -30.36 -52.63 -3.84
CA ARG A 2 -30.06 -51.22 -4.18
C ARG A 2 -29.07 -50.71 -3.14
N PHE A 3 -27.84 -50.44 -3.57
CA PHE A 3 -26.84 -49.74 -2.76
C PHE A 3 -27.06 -48.23 -2.94
N ALA A 4 -27.45 -47.55 -1.87
CA ALA A 4 -27.48 -46.10 -1.82
C ALA A 4 -26.14 -45.62 -1.26
N THR A 5 -25.26 -45.13 -2.13
CA THR A 5 -23.98 -44.54 -1.75
C THR A 5 -24.22 -43.07 -1.42
N LEU A 6 -24.10 -42.70 -0.14
CA LEU A 6 -24.09 -41.30 0.30
C LEU A 6 -22.69 -40.72 0.09
N THR A 7 -22.56 -39.82 -0.88
CA THR A 7 -21.32 -39.06 -1.11
C THR A 7 -21.34 -37.80 -0.24
N SER A 8 -20.57 -37.81 0.85
CA SER A 8 -20.33 -36.62 1.67
C SER A 8 -19.40 -35.66 0.91
N PHE A 9 -19.92 -34.50 0.50
CA PHE A 9 -19.11 -33.39 -0.01
C PHE A 9 -18.44 -32.68 1.19
N LEU A 10 -17.14 -32.90 1.38
CA LEU A 10 -16.33 -32.03 2.22
C LEU A 10 -16.14 -30.69 1.50
N PHE A 11 -16.83 -29.66 1.99
CA PHE A 11 -16.46 -28.27 1.70
C PHE A 11 -15.18 -27.96 2.47
N ALA A 12 -14.03 -28.10 1.80
CA ALA A 12 -12.80 -27.49 2.26
C ALA A 12 -12.96 -25.97 2.14
N GLY A 13 -13.17 -25.30 3.28
CA GLY A 13 -13.19 -23.85 3.36
C GLY A 13 -11.81 -23.31 3.02
N VAL A 14 -11.61 -22.92 1.76
CA VAL A 14 -10.46 -22.11 1.35
C VAL A 14 -10.71 -20.68 1.85
N SER A 15 -10.05 -20.32 2.95
CA SER A 15 -9.95 -18.94 3.39
C SER A 15 -9.16 -18.18 2.34
N LEU A 16 -9.86 -17.46 1.45
CA LEU A 16 -9.24 -16.54 0.49
C LEU A 16 -8.63 -15.39 1.29
N VAL A 17 -7.30 -15.38 1.45
CA VAL A 17 -6.58 -14.18 1.88
C VAL A 17 -6.67 -13.19 0.73
N ALA A 18 -7.55 -12.20 0.85
CA ALA A 18 -7.53 -11.05 -0.05
C ALA A 18 -6.30 -10.22 0.29
N ALA A 19 -5.31 -10.18 -0.61
CA ALA A 19 -4.24 -9.21 -0.54
C ALA A 19 -4.79 -7.87 -1.06
N GLU A 20 -4.86 -6.87 -0.20
CA GLU A 20 -5.24 -5.51 -0.57
C GLU A 20 -4.05 -4.84 -1.29
N ASP A 21 -4.33 -4.17 -2.41
CA ASP A 21 -3.33 -3.41 -3.16
C ASP A 21 -3.46 -1.92 -2.84
N PHE A 22 -2.50 -1.38 -2.08
CA PHE A 22 -2.47 0.01 -1.65
C PHE A 22 -1.67 0.93 -2.58
N ARG A 23 -1.20 0.42 -3.72
CA ARG A 23 -0.38 1.21 -4.66
C ARG A 23 -1.21 2.34 -5.27
N GLN A 24 -0.70 3.56 -5.17
CA GLN A 24 -1.32 4.74 -5.76
C GLN A 24 -0.33 5.45 -6.68
N LEU A 25 -0.78 5.89 -7.85
CA LEU A 25 0.07 6.52 -8.86
C LEU A 25 0.17 8.04 -8.65
N PHE A 26 1.40 8.54 -8.60
CA PHE A 26 1.71 9.96 -8.44
C PHE A 26 2.76 10.43 -9.44
N ALA A 27 2.67 11.70 -9.84
CA ALA A 27 3.73 12.41 -10.51
C ALA A 27 4.74 12.90 -9.46
N ILE A 28 6.03 12.68 -9.73
CA ILE A 28 7.11 13.17 -8.87
C ILE A 28 7.35 14.68 -9.12
N PRO A 29 7.84 15.44 -8.14
CA PRO A 29 8.14 16.86 -8.30
C PRO A 29 9.10 17.13 -9.47
N SER A 30 8.78 18.14 -10.28
CA SER A 30 9.62 18.52 -11.42
C SER A 30 11.02 18.92 -10.98
N GLY A 31 12.05 18.34 -11.58
CA GLY A 31 13.45 18.62 -11.25
C GLY A 31 14.02 17.79 -10.10
N GLU A 32 13.23 16.91 -9.49
CA GLU A 32 13.70 15.92 -8.55
C GLU A 32 14.03 14.60 -9.25
N THR A 33 15.07 13.90 -8.78
CA THR A 33 15.39 12.55 -9.28
C THR A 33 14.58 11.53 -8.51
N ILE A 34 14.24 10.40 -9.15
CA ILE A 34 13.51 9.31 -8.49
C ILE A 34 14.20 8.81 -7.20
N ALA A 35 15.54 8.82 -7.16
CA ALA A 35 16.31 8.41 -5.98
C ALA A 35 16.19 9.40 -4.81
N ALA A 36 16.26 10.70 -5.10
CA ALA A 36 16.05 11.75 -4.09
C ALA A 36 14.62 11.71 -3.56
N PHE A 37 13.65 11.62 -4.47
CA PHE A 37 12.23 11.51 -4.14
C PHE A 37 11.95 10.27 -3.29
N THR A 38 12.49 9.11 -3.66
CA THR A 38 12.34 7.86 -2.88
C THR A 38 12.85 8.02 -1.46
N THR A 39 14.03 8.63 -1.30
CA THR A 39 14.61 8.87 0.03
C THR A 39 13.72 9.79 0.86
N ASN A 40 13.24 10.87 0.26
CA ASN A 40 12.38 11.84 0.91
C ASN A 40 11.01 11.24 1.30
N PHE A 41 10.35 10.55 0.38
CA PHE A 41 9.08 9.88 0.61
C PHE A 41 9.18 8.82 1.70
N VAL A 42 10.17 7.91 1.64
CA VAL A 42 10.32 6.85 2.64
C VAL A 42 10.66 7.42 4.02
N SER A 43 11.53 8.44 4.09
CA SER A 43 11.84 9.13 5.35
C SER A 43 10.60 9.80 5.94
N THR A 44 9.84 10.53 5.10
CA THR A 44 8.62 11.22 5.53
C THR A 44 7.55 10.22 5.97
N CYS A 45 7.32 9.16 5.20
CA CYS A 45 6.39 8.09 5.56
C CYS A 45 6.77 7.43 6.88
N SER A 46 8.05 7.11 7.10
CA SER A 46 8.52 6.39 8.30
C SER A 46 8.44 7.23 9.58
N THR A 47 8.42 8.55 9.44
CA THR A 47 8.28 9.50 10.54
C THR A 47 6.89 10.13 10.58
N TRP A 48 5.99 9.67 9.71
CA TRP A 48 4.62 10.15 9.67
C TRP A 48 3.93 9.71 10.94
N PHE A 49 3.66 10.67 11.82
CA PHE A 49 2.97 10.44 13.07
C PHE A 49 1.62 11.15 13.01
N PRO A 50 0.55 10.47 12.54
CA PRO A 50 -0.76 11.09 12.48
C PRO A 50 -1.18 11.50 13.88
N ALA A 51 -1.55 12.77 14.09
CA ALA A 51 -1.92 13.29 15.41
C ALA A 51 -3.07 12.51 16.07
N GLU A 52 -3.88 11.81 15.26
CA GLU A 52 -5.03 10.99 15.69
C GLU A 52 -4.64 9.57 16.13
N SER A 53 -3.39 9.14 15.88
CA SER A 53 -2.95 7.75 16.06
C SER A 53 -2.42 7.39 17.45
N GLY A 54 -2.26 8.39 18.33
CA GLY A 54 -2.08 8.20 19.79
C GLY A 54 -1.00 7.20 20.20
N ASP A 55 0.13 7.15 19.49
CA ASP A 55 1.30 6.26 19.73
C ASP A 55 1.10 4.76 19.44
N SER A 56 0.00 4.36 18.82
CA SER A 56 -0.33 2.92 18.66
C SER A 56 -0.02 2.34 17.28
N LEU A 57 0.33 3.16 16.29
CA LEU A 57 0.61 2.66 14.95
C LEU A 57 2.08 2.33 14.75
N HIS A 58 2.32 1.28 13.99
CA HIS A 58 3.63 0.88 13.50
C HIS A 58 3.65 0.90 11.98
N LEU A 59 4.78 1.33 11.40
CA LEU A 59 4.96 1.34 9.96
C LEU A 59 4.88 -0.09 9.43
N LEU A 60 3.92 -0.34 8.54
CA LEU A 60 3.79 -1.62 7.84
C LEU A 60 4.62 -1.59 6.56
N GLU A 61 4.48 -0.53 5.78
CA GLU A 61 5.14 -0.42 4.48
C GLU A 61 5.36 1.05 4.08
N ALA A 62 6.57 1.34 3.61
CA ALA A 62 6.93 2.56 2.91
C ALA A 62 7.65 2.16 1.62
N ARG A 63 7.00 2.34 0.47
CA ARG A 63 7.55 1.91 -0.82
C ARG A 63 7.31 2.95 -1.90
N VAL A 64 8.33 3.11 -2.75
CA VAL A 64 8.24 3.80 -4.04
C VAL A 64 8.63 2.80 -5.12
N THR A 65 7.76 2.61 -6.10
CA THR A 65 8.07 1.83 -7.31
C THR A 65 8.08 2.80 -8.50
N PRO A 66 9.24 3.03 -9.13
CA PRO A 66 9.33 3.93 -10.27
C PRO A 66 8.43 3.49 -11.43
N GLY A 67 7.72 4.46 -12.00
CA GLY A 67 6.85 4.29 -13.15
C GLY A 67 5.38 4.06 -12.83
N ASP A 68 4.57 4.00 -13.89
CA ASP A 68 3.14 3.70 -13.85
C ASP A 68 2.86 2.20 -13.63
N PHE A 69 1.59 1.81 -13.60
CA PHE A 69 1.17 0.40 -13.50
C PHE A 69 1.65 -0.48 -14.67
N GLN A 70 2.19 0.11 -15.74
CA GLN A 70 2.80 -0.58 -16.88
C GLN A 70 4.35 -0.54 -16.85
N GLY A 71 4.96 0.11 -15.86
CA GLY A 71 6.41 0.31 -15.76
C GLY A 71 6.97 1.38 -16.71
N LYS A 72 6.14 2.30 -17.23
CA LYS A 72 6.55 3.46 -18.03
C LYS A 72 6.73 4.70 -17.15
N ASN A 73 7.21 5.79 -17.73
CA ASN A 73 7.34 7.10 -17.04
C ASN A 73 8.20 7.05 -15.75
N VAL A 74 9.21 6.17 -15.71
CA VAL A 74 10.02 5.89 -14.50
C VAL A 74 10.77 7.11 -13.92
N ASP A 75 10.96 8.15 -14.72
CA ASP A 75 11.62 9.39 -14.32
C ASP A 75 10.64 10.50 -13.90
N THR A 76 9.33 10.30 -14.07
CA THR A 76 8.29 11.33 -13.84
C THR A 76 7.13 10.85 -12.98
N GLU A 77 6.96 9.55 -12.82
CA GLU A 77 5.85 8.93 -12.10
C GLU A 77 6.33 7.80 -11.21
N ALA A 78 5.56 7.49 -10.16
CA ALA A 78 5.82 6.36 -9.29
C ALA A 78 4.54 5.86 -8.61
N LEU A 79 4.50 4.54 -8.38
CA LEU A 79 3.53 3.92 -7.49
C LEU A 79 4.04 4.02 -6.05
N LEU A 80 3.25 4.67 -5.20
CA LEU A 80 3.58 4.96 -3.81
C LEU A 80 2.73 4.10 -2.89
N VAL A 81 3.32 3.71 -1.76
CA VAL A 81 2.65 3.06 -0.63
C VAL A 81 3.22 3.61 0.67
N CYS A 82 2.37 4.14 1.52
CA CYS A 82 2.69 4.47 2.91
C CYS A 82 1.56 3.96 3.81
N THR A 83 1.75 2.78 4.39
CA THR A 83 0.74 2.13 5.23
C THR A 83 1.26 1.83 6.62
N TRP A 84 0.36 1.95 7.58
CA TRP A 84 0.61 1.74 9.00
C TRP A 84 -0.44 0.78 9.58
N VAL A 85 -0.12 0.10 10.67
CA VAL A 85 -1.03 -0.86 11.32
C VAL A 85 -0.98 -0.71 12.83
N GLY A 86 -2.09 -1.00 13.51
CA GLY A 86 -2.14 -1.03 14.97
C GLY A 86 -1.31 -2.18 15.58
N PRO A 87 -1.19 -2.21 16.91
CA PRO A 87 -0.30 -3.14 17.61
C PRO A 87 -0.89 -4.57 17.68
N SER A 88 -2.18 -4.74 17.36
CA SER A 88 -2.87 -6.02 17.49
C SER A 88 -2.99 -6.72 16.14
N ALA A 89 -2.86 -8.05 16.17
CA ALA A 89 -3.14 -8.87 14.99
C ALA A 89 -4.62 -8.70 14.58
N GLY A 90 -4.84 -8.26 13.34
CA GLY A 90 -6.17 -7.99 12.80
C GLY A 90 -6.61 -6.53 12.87
N ASP A 91 -5.78 -5.63 13.39
CA ASP A 91 -6.01 -4.20 13.25
C ASP A 91 -6.02 -3.82 11.76
N PRO A 92 -6.92 -2.91 11.34
CA PRO A 92 -7.00 -2.51 9.94
C PRO A 92 -5.72 -1.78 9.54
N VAL A 93 -5.28 -2.01 8.30
CA VAL A 93 -4.22 -1.24 7.67
C VAL A 93 -4.75 0.17 7.39
N GLN A 94 -3.99 1.16 7.82
CA GLN A 94 -4.27 2.58 7.56
C GLN A 94 -3.33 3.08 6.47
N ASP A 95 -3.92 3.67 5.44
CA ASP A 95 -3.20 4.22 4.30
C ASP A 95 -3.02 5.74 4.44
N PHE A 96 -1.77 6.18 4.46
CA PHE A 96 -1.38 7.59 4.51
C PHE A 96 -0.65 8.04 3.23
N THR A 97 -0.70 7.24 2.16
CA THR A 97 0.04 7.47 0.92
C THR A 97 -0.23 8.86 0.35
N VAL A 98 -1.50 9.26 0.19
CA VAL A 98 -1.86 10.59 -0.34
C VAL A 98 -1.27 11.71 0.50
N ALA A 99 -1.48 11.67 1.82
CA ALA A 99 -1.06 12.75 2.71
C ALA A 99 0.47 12.91 2.73
N VAL A 100 1.21 11.79 2.74
CA VAL A 100 2.68 11.80 2.66
C VAL A 100 3.16 12.27 1.30
N ALA A 101 2.54 11.78 0.22
CA ALA A 101 2.90 12.15 -1.15
C ALA A 101 2.74 13.66 -1.38
N GLU A 102 1.62 14.23 -0.95
CA GLU A 102 1.37 15.67 -1.01
C GLU A 102 2.37 16.46 -0.15
N ALA A 103 2.73 15.96 1.05
CA ALA A 103 3.71 16.59 1.92
C ALA A 103 5.12 16.66 1.31
N VAL A 104 5.48 15.69 0.46
CA VAL A 104 6.74 15.70 -0.30
C VAL A 104 6.60 16.32 -1.70
N GLY A 105 5.45 16.92 -2.00
CA GLY A 105 5.21 17.68 -3.24
C GLY A 105 4.81 16.85 -4.46
N ALA A 106 4.56 15.54 -4.30
CA ALA A 106 4.02 14.71 -5.37
C ALA A 106 2.54 15.05 -5.62
N THR A 107 2.07 14.81 -6.85
CA THR A 107 0.69 15.10 -7.23
C THR A 107 -0.02 13.85 -7.75
N PRO A 108 -1.28 13.60 -7.37
CA PRO A 108 -1.99 12.40 -7.80
C PRO A 108 -2.20 12.43 -9.31
N ILE A 109 -2.02 11.28 -9.94
CA ILE A 109 -2.37 11.08 -11.35
C ILE A 109 -3.71 10.36 -11.38
N SER A 110 -4.73 11.02 -11.93
CA SER A 110 -5.99 10.35 -12.23
C SER A 110 -5.77 9.32 -13.33
N GLU A 111 -6.23 8.09 -13.11
CA GLU A 111 -6.36 7.08 -14.18
C GLU A 111 -7.34 7.53 -15.28
#